data_AF-A0A0H4P7U1-F1
#
_entry.id   AF-A0A0H4P7U1-F1
#
_cell.length_a   1.000
_cell.length_b   1.000
_cell.length_c   1.000
_cell.angle_alpha   90.00
_cell.angle_beta   90.00
_cell.angle_gamma   90.00
#
_symmetry.space_group_name_H-M   'P 1'
#
loop_
_entity.id
_entity.type
_entity.pdbx_description
1 polymer ?
#
loop_
_entity_poly.entity_id
_entity_poly.type
_entity_poly.pdbx_seq_one_letter_code
_entity_poly.pdbx_strand_id
1 'polypeptide(L)' 'MASKPKFSEAGILEQYRIALDNVASQSRIAAIMAELGYDAAKIGEGKVMLSETRQAYDLKQSVADEK' A
#
# COMPACT_ATOMS: atom_id res chain seq x y z
N MET A 1 18.40 19.07 -7.48
CA MET A 1 18.30 17.78 -8.17
C MET A 1 17.39 16.87 -7.37
N ALA A 2 16.26 16.42 -7.93
CA ALA A 2 15.38 15.50 -7.23
C ALA A 2 16.12 14.17 -7.02
N SER A 3 16.25 13.72 -5.77
CA SER A 3 16.80 12.41 -5.44
C SER A 3 15.93 11.36 -6.13
N LYS A 4 16.55 10.44 -6.90
CA LYS A 4 15.83 9.31 -7.48
C LYS A 4 15.14 8.56 -6.34
N PRO A 5 13.83 8.27 -6.43
CA PRO A 5 13.14 7.53 -5.38
C PRO A 5 13.87 6.20 -5.15
N LYS A 6 14.16 5.89 -3.87
CA LYS A 6 14.89 4.67 -3.48
C LYS A 6 14.18 3.38 -3.88
N PHE A 7 12.87 3.44 -4.12
CA PHE A 7 12.02 2.32 -4.48
C PHE A 7 11.24 2.64 -5.76
N SER A 8 11.04 1.61 -6.61
CA SER A 8 10.11 1.69 -7.73
C SER A 8 8.67 1.82 -7.22
N GLU A 9 7.77 2.33 -8.06
CA GLU A 9 6.33 2.42 -7.74
C GLU A 9 5.77 1.04 -7.33
N ALA A 10 6.10 -0.01 -8.08
CA ALA A 10 5.75 -1.39 -7.73
C ALA A 10 6.31 -1.83 -6.35
N GLY A 11 7.54 -1.43 -6.02
CA GLY A 11 8.16 -1.72 -4.72
C GLY A 11 7.46 -1.03 -3.56
N ILE A 12 7.02 0.21 -3.76
CA ILE A 12 6.23 0.97 -2.78
C ILE A 12 4.87 0.29 -2.56
N LEU A 13 4.19 -0.11 -3.63
CA LEU A 13 2.89 -0.79 -3.53
C LEU A 13 3.01 -2.14 -2.80
N GLU A 14 4.07 -2.91 -3.05
CA GLU A 14 4.29 -4.18 -2.35
C GLU A 14 4.61 -3.97 -0.87
N GLN A 15 5.38 -2.94 -0.52
CA GLN A 15 5.65 -2.61 0.87
C GLN A 15 4.36 -2.26 1.63
N TYR A 16 3.45 -1.50 1.02
CA TYR A 16 2.15 -1.19 1.63
C TYR A 16 1.26 -2.43 1.73
N ARG A 17 1.27 -3.32 0.73
CA ARG A 17 0.55 -4.60 0.81
C ARG A 17 1.00 -5.42 2.02
N ILE A 18 2.32 -5.59 2.17
CA ILE A 18 2.92 -6.33 3.29
C ILE A 18 2.58 -5.66 4.62
N ALA A 19 2.68 -4.34 4.71
CA ALA A 19 2.36 -3.61 5.94
C ALA A 19 0.90 -3.83 6.36
N LEU A 20 -0.07 -3.68 5.45
CA LEU A 20 -1.49 -3.88 5.74
C LEU A 20 -1.83 -5.34 6.06
N ASP A 21 -1.13 -6.29 5.43
CA ASP A 21 -1.29 -7.72 5.71
C ASP A 21 -0.73 -8.10 7.10
N ASN A 22 0.41 -7.51 7.49
CA ASN A 22 0.98 -7.69 8.83
C ASN A 22 0.05 -7.16 9.92
N VAL A 23 -0.55 -5.98 9.72
CA VAL A 23 -1.53 -5.42 10.67
C VAL A 23 -2.76 -6.34 10.77
N ALA A 24 -3.20 -6.94 9.66
CA ALA A 24 -4.36 -7.82 9.65
C ALA A 24 -4.09 -9.21 10.25
N SER A 25 -2.88 -9.74 10.10
CA SER A 25 -2.51 -11.10 10.51
C SER A 25 -1.93 -11.18 11.94
N GLN A 26 -1.39 -10.06 12.46
CA GLN A 26 -0.71 -10.04 13.76
C GLN A 26 -1.45 -9.15 14.76
N SER A 27 -2.13 -9.78 15.72
CA SER A 27 -2.95 -9.09 16.73
C SER A 27 -2.18 -8.05 17.55
N ARG A 28 -0.90 -8.30 17.85
CA ARG A 28 -0.04 -7.34 18.56
C ARG A 28 0.20 -6.07 17.75
N ILE A 29 0.39 -6.20 16.43
CA ILE A 29 0.56 -5.06 15.54
C ILE A 29 -0.77 -4.31 15.42
N ALA A 30 -1.88 -5.02 15.26
CA ALA A 30 -3.22 -4.41 15.23
C ALA A 30 -3.51 -3.58 16.49
N ALA A 31 -3.16 -4.10 17.68
CA ALA A 31 -3.34 -3.38 18.94
C ALA A 31 -2.54 -2.07 18.97
N ILE A 32 -1.24 -2.11 18.62
CA ILE A 32 -0.40 -0.91 18.58
C ILE A 32 -0.91 0.09 17.55
N MET A 33 -1.32 -0.38 16.36
CA MET A 33 -1.87 0.50 15.32
C MET A 33 -3.17 1.19 15.79
N ALA A 34 -4.04 0.47 16.49
CA ALA A 34 -5.25 1.05 17.07
C ALA A 34 -4.93 2.09 18.17
N GLU A 35 -3.93 1.85 19.02
CA GLU A 35 -3.43 2.84 19.99
C GLU A 35 -2.91 4.13 19.32
N LEU A 36 -2.38 4.00 18.10
CA LEU A 36 -1.92 5.12 17.28
C LEU A 36 -3.04 5.79 16.45
N GLY A 37 -4.29 5.35 16.59
CA GLY A 37 -5.45 5.88 15.86
C GLY A 37 -5.69 5.27 14.48
N TYR A 38 -4.99 4.18 14.14
CA TYR A 38 -5.20 3.39 12.93
C TYR A 38 -6.00 2.13 13.27
N ASP A 39 -7.27 2.32 13.60
CA ASP A 39 -8.19 1.23 13.89
C ASP A 39 -8.55 0.41 12.63
N ALA A 40 -9.37 -0.63 12.80
CA ALA A 40 -9.76 -1.51 11.71
C ALA A 40 -10.47 -0.76 10.56
N ALA A 41 -11.19 0.34 10.84
CA ALA A 41 -11.82 1.15 9.80
C ALA A 41 -10.76 1.87 8.97
N LYS A 42 -9.76 2.50 9.62
CA LYS A 42 -8.67 3.20 8.92
C LYS A 42 -7.79 2.25 8.11
N ILE A 43 -7.54 1.04 8.63
CA ILE A 43 -6.83 -0.01 7.89
C ILE A 43 -7.66 -0.48 6.69
N GLY A 44 -8.99 -0.56 6.83
CA GLY A 44 -9.91 -0.84 5.73
C GLY A 44 -9.83 0.20 4.60
N GLU A 45 -9.87 1.49 4.95
CA GLU A 45 -9.68 2.59 3.98
C GLU A 45 -8.34 2.46 3.23
N GLY A 46 -7.26 2.15 3.96
CA GLY A 46 -5.93 1.95 3.36
C GLY A 46 -5.89 0.80 2.36
N LYS A 47 -6.61 -0.29 2.62
CA LYS A 47 -6.72 -1.42 1.69
C LYS A 47 -7.46 -1.06 0.41
N VAL A 48 -8.54 -0.27 0.51
CA VAL A 48 -9.28 0.22 -0.67
C VAL A 48 -8.38 1.11 -1.51
N MET A 49 -7.71 2.08 -0.90
CA MET A 49 -6.79 3.00 -1.58
C MET A 49 -5.63 2.27 -2.27
N LEU A 50 -5.06 1.25 -1.62
CA LEU A 50 -4.01 0.43 -2.22
C LEU A 50 -4.52 -0.32 -3.45
N SER A 51 -5.74 -0.87 -3.40
CA SER A 51 -6.35 -1.57 -4.54
C SER A 51 -6.59 -0.63 -5.73
N GLU A 52 -7.16 0.56 -5.49
CA GLU A 52 -7.40 1.57 -6.52
C GLU A 52 -6.08 2.04 -7.15
N THR A 53 -5.07 2.30 -6.32
CA THR A 53 -3.74 2.72 -6.79
C THR A 53 -3.07 1.63 -7.60
N ARG A 54 -3.22 0.35 -7.20
CA ARG A 54 -2.67 -0.78 -7.96
C ARG A 54 -3.33 -0.91 -9.32
N GLN A 55 -4.66 -0.80 -9.39
CA GLN A 55 -5.38 -0.81 -10.66
C GLN A 55 -4.91 0.33 -11.58
N ALA A 56 -4.74 1.54 -11.05
CA ALA A 56 -4.23 2.67 -11.82
C ALA A 56 -2.78 2.47 -12.30
N TYR A 57 -1.93 1.84 -11.48
CA TYR A 57 -0.56 1.48 -11.84
C TYR A 57 -0.53 0.43 -12.95
N ASP A 58 -1.30 -0.65 -12.80
CA ASP A 58 -1.37 -1.74 -13.77
C ASP A 58 -1.92 -1.23 -15.13
N LEU A 59 -2.91 -0.33 -15.12
CA LEU A 59 -3.41 0.36 -16.32
C LEU A 59 -2.35 1.26 -16.97
N LYS A 60 -1.56 2.01 -16.18
CA LYS A 60 -0.45 2.80 -16.73
C LYS A 60 0.60 1.91 -17.36
N GLN A 61 0.90 0.77 -16.74
CA GLN A 61 1.90 -0.16 -17.23
C GLN A 61 1.44 -0.85 -18.53
N SER A 62 0.17 -1.26 -18.63
CA SER A 62 -0.36 -1.84 -19.88
C SER A 62 -0.34 -0.85 -21.03
N VAL A 63 -0.70 0.41 -20.79
CA VAL A 63 -0.63 1.48 -21.81
C VAL A 63 0.80 1.83 -22.20
N ALA A 64 1.78 1.62 -21.30
CA ALA A 64 3.19 1.83 -21.60
C ALA A 64 3.82 0.67 -22.40
N ASP A 65 3.34 -0.56 -22.22
CA ASP A 65 3.80 -1.75 -22.96
C ASP A 65 3.20 -1.83 -24.38
N GLU A 66 2.04 -1.20 -24.61
CA GLU A 66 1.37 -1.12 -25.92
C GLU A 66 1.86 0.02 -26.84
N LYS A 67 2.99 0.69 -26.53
CA LYS A 67 3.56 1.78 -27.36
C LYS A 67 5.03 1.58 -27.69
#